data_AF-A0A5E8EXU5-F1
#
_entry.id   AF-A0A5E8EXU5-F1
#
_cell.length_a   1.000
_cell.length_b   1.000
_cell.length_c   1.000
_cell.angle_alpha   90.00
_cell.angle_beta   90.00
_cell.angle_gamma   90.00
#
_symmetry.space_group_name_H-M   'P 1'
#
loop_
_entity.id
_entity.type
_entity.pdbx_description
1 polymer ?
#
loop_
_entity_poly.entity_id
_entity_poly.type
_entity_poly.pdbx_seq_one_letter_code
_entity_poly.pdbx_strand_id
1 'polypeptide(L)'
;MQGLLALPKPYLFVFAAACLAAAVLAGSTLGALLAPGLDPNLADKDFANYWMASRLLLSGGVQDLFGPWNIYFHHLQEVFGGEYPWHNWSYPPHFLFLVWPFGLFGYKTALLLFLATTGIAFLFAYRAFIGERSLVAWVAAMPFMVVNFWAVQNGYLCAALALGALAMREKRPIIAGMLLGLLTIKPQLGLLFPFLLVAERRWTVIASATISTLLLAAASAAVFGVDSWAATSSTSCRTRTRSCSCSGVCSWQ
;
A
#
# COMPACT_ATOMS: atom_id res chain seq x y z
N MET A 1 -26.95 12.83 15.78
CA MET A 1 -26.16 13.98 16.29
C MET A 1 -25.95 13.96 17.80
N GLN A 2 -26.92 13.51 18.63
CA GLN A 2 -26.80 13.50 20.11
C GLN A 2 -25.58 12.73 20.65
N GLY A 3 -25.25 11.55 20.08
CA GLY A 3 -24.06 10.78 20.50
C GLY A 3 -22.71 11.40 20.09
N LEU A 4 -22.71 12.30 19.10
CA LEU A 4 -21.49 12.92 18.58
C LEU A 4 -21.10 14.13 19.43
N LEU A 5 -22.10 14.92 19.87
CA LEU A 5 -21.91 16.02 20.82
C LEU A 5 -21.50 15.55 22.23
N ALA A 6 -21.71 14.27 22.55
CA ALA A 6 -21.26 13.66 23.80
C ALA A 6 -19.76 13.26 23.79
N LEU A 7 -19.06 13.41 22.66
CA LEU A 7 -17.63 13.11 22.59
C LEU A 7 -16.80 14.14 23.38
N PRO A 8 -15.66 13.72 23.98
CA PRO A 8 -14.73 14.68 24.58
C PRO A 8 -14.26 15.70 23.53
N LYS A 9 -14.07 16.96 23.97
CA LYS A 9 -13.59 18.08 23.14
C LYS A 9 -12.45 17.72 22.15
N PRO A 10 -11.39 16.97 22.52
CA PRO A 10 -10.35 16.61 21.55
C PRO A 10 -10.87 15.78 20.38
N TYR A 11 -11.80 14.84 20.61
CA TYR A 11 -12.37 14.02 19.54
C TYR A 11 -13.35 14.81 18.67
N LEU A 12 -14.07 15.78 19.22
CA LEU A 12 -14.88 16.71 18.41
C LEU A 12 -14.01 17.54 17.46
N PHE A 13 -12.86 18.02 17.94
CA PHE A 13 -11.90 18.74 17.11
C PHE A 13 -11.34 17.83 16.00
N VAL A 14 -10.91 16.61 16.33
CA VAL A 14 -10.43 15.62 15.35
C VAL A 14 -11.51 15.33 14.31
N PHE A 15 -12.75 15.12 14.73
CA PHE A 15 -13.87 14.88 13.82
C PHE A 15 -14.09 16.05 12.87
N ALA A 16 -14.19 17.28 13.39
CA ALA A 16 -14.41 18.47 12.57
C ALA A 16 -13.26 18.69 11.56
N ALA A 17 -12.01 18.58 12.02
CA ALA A 17 -10.83 18.71 11.17
C ALA A 17 -10.79 17.62 10.09
N ALA A 18 -11.10 16.37 10.45
CA ALA A 18 -11.13 15.26 9.49
C ALA A 18 -12.27 15.42 8.48
N CYS A 19 -13.46 15.90 8.87
CA CYS A 19 -14.54 16.18 7.94
C CYS A 19 -14.19 17.30 6.96
N LEU A 20 -13.57 18.39 7.43
CA LEU A 20 -13.12 19.47 6.57
C LEU A 20 -12.06 18.98 5.58
N ALA A 21 -11.05 18.24 6.07
CA ALA A 21 -10.03 17.64 5.23
C ALA A 21 -10.64 16.65 4.22
N ALA A 22 -11.58 15.81 4.64
CA ALA A 22 -12.28 14.88 3.75
C ALA A 22 -13.00 15.62 2.62
N ALA A 23 -13.74 16.69 2.94
CA ALA A 23 -14.45 17.48 1.93
C ALA A 23 -13.49 18.11 0.91
N VAL A 24 -12.40 18.73 1.38
CA VAL A 24 -11.40 19.37 0.51
C VAL A 24 -10.69 18.35 -0.37
N LEU A 25 -10.21 17.25 0.21
CA LEU A 25 -9.42 16.25 -0.51
C LEU A 25 -10.28 15.38 -1.43
N ALA A 26 -11.53 15.08 -1.04
CA ALA A 26 -12.47 14.40 -1.92
C ALA A 26 -12.88 15.29 -3.10
N GLY A 27 -13.10 16.60 -2.85
CA GLY A 27 -13.37 17.58 -3.89
C GLY A 27 -12.24 17.68 -4.92
N SER A 28 -10.98 17.77 -4.46
CA SER A 28 -9.83 17.81 -5.36
C SER A 28 -9.65 16.51 -6.14
N THR A 29 -9.82 15.35 -5.49
CA THR A 29 -9.75 14.04 -6.14
C THR A 29 -10.86 13.87 -7.19
N LEU A 30 -12.09 14.31 -6.87
CA LEU A 30 -13.21 14.27 -7.82
C LEU A 30 -12.98 15.20 -9.02
N GLY A 31 -12.47 16.41 -8.78
CA GLY A 31 -12.08 17.33 -9.85
C GLY A 31 -11.05 16.70 -10.80
N ALA A 32 -10.00 16.10 -10.25
CA ALA A 32 -8.97 15.39 -11.02
C ALA A 32 -9.51 14.16 -11.76
N LEU A 33 -10.48 13.44 -11.17
CA LEU A 33 -11.12 12.29 -11.80
C LEU A 33 -12.01 12.71 -12.98
N LEU A 34 -12.73 13.84 -12.86
CA LEU A 34 -13.61 14.37 -13.89
C LEU A 34 -12.89 15.18 -14.97
N ALA A 35 -11.66 15.64 -14.70
CA ALA A 35 -10.84 16.34 -15.67
C ALA A 35 -10.62 15.49 -16.94
N PRO A 36 -10.65 16.11 -18.14
CA PRO A 36 -10.35 15.40 -19.38
C PRO A 36 -8.92 14.89 -19.37
N GLY A 37 -8.71 13.67 -19.86
CA GLY A 37 -7.40 13.01 -19.78
C GLY A 37 -7.06 12.56 -18.36
N LEU A 38 -5.76 12.47 -18.06
CA LEU A 38 -5.28 12.06 -16.75
C LEU A 38 -4.58 13.23 -16.06
N ASP A 39 -5.15 13.66 -14.94
CA ASP A 39 -4.61 14.75 -14.13
C ASP A 39 -3.30 14.32 -13.43
N PRO A 40 -2.21 15.11 -13.52
CA PRO A 40 -0.96 14.81 -12.85
C PRO A 40 -1.09 14.59 -11.33
N ASN A 41 -2.01 15.29 -10.65
CA ASN A 41 -2.22 15.11 -9.21
C ASN A 41 -2.85 13.75 -8.85
N LEU A 42 -3.52 13.11 -9.81
CA LEU A 42 -4.07 11.76 -9.67
C LEU A 42 -3.03 10.69 -10.06
N ALA A 43 -2.12 11.05 -10.97
CA ALA A 43 -1.03 10.20 -11.43
C ALA A 43 0.13 10.13 -10.43
N ASP A 44 0.55 11.27 -9.85
CA ASP A 44 1.65 11.42 -8.90
C ASP A 44 1.29 10.86 -7.51
N LYS A 45 1.06 9.55 -7.48
CA LYS A 45 0.65 8.76 -6.33
C LYS A 45 1.27 7.37 -6.44
N ASP A 46 1.44 6.72 -5.30
CA ASP A 46 1.95 5.35 -5.22
C ASP A 46 1.14 4.36 -6.09
N PHE A 47 -0.15 4.65 -6.33
CA PHE A 47 -1.00 3.83 -7.19
C PHE A 47 -0.51 3.73 -8.64
N ALA A 48 0.16 4.75 -9.18
CA ALA A 48 0.73 4.66 -10.51
C ALA A 48 1.75 3.54 -10.64
N ASN A 49 2.52 3.27 -9.57
CA ASN A 49 3.40 2.13 -9.55
C ASN A 49 2.63 0.81 -9.60
N TYR A 50 1.52 0.69 -8.87
CA TYR A 50 0.73 -0.56 -8.81
C TYR A 50 0.07 -0.85 -10.15
N TRP A 51 -0.50 0.18 -10.77
CA TRP A 51 -1.14 0.06 -12.07
C TRP A 51 -0.11 -0.27 -13.16
N MET A 52 1.02 0.46 -13.21
CA MET A 52 2.07 0.21 -14.20
C MET A 52 2.66 -1.19 -14.06
N ALA A 53 2.97 -1.61 -12.83
CA ALA A 53 3.44 -2.96 -12.56
C ALA A 53 2.47 -4.05 -13.06
N SER A 54 1.17 -3.81 -12.90
CA SER A 54 0.12 -4.73 -13.37
C SER A 54 0.02 -4.76 -14.89
N ARG A 55 0.19 -3.60 -15.56
CA ARG A 55 0.22 -3.50 -17.03
C ARG A 55 1.42 -4.24 -17.61
N LEU A 56 2.60 -4.01 -17.05
CA LEU A 56 3.85 -4.69 -17.46
C LEU A 56 3.78 -6.19 -17.22
N LEU A 57 3.16 -6.65 -16.13
CA LEU A 57 2.95 -8.07 -15.93
C LEU A 57 2.07 -8.68 -17.02
N LEU A 58 0.95 -8.03 -17.35
CA LEU A 58 0.00 -8.51 -18.36
C LEU A 58 0.54 -8.41 -19.80
N SER A 59 1.45 -7.50 -20.09
CA SER A 59 2.10 -7.36 -21.40
C SER A 59 3.36 -8.22 -21.57
N GLY A 60 3.79 -8.94 -20.53
CA GLY A 60 5.00 -9.76 -20.53
C GLY A 60 6.31 -9.00 -20.21
N GLY A 61 6.23 -7.70 -19.92
CA GLY A 61 7.36 -6.84 -19.55
C GLY A 61 7.70 -6.85 -18.06
N VAL A 62 7.35 -7.90 -17.31
CA VAL A 62 7.52 -7.91 -15.84
C VAL A 62 8.98 -7.74 -15.38
N GLN A 63 9.94 -8.14 -16.22
CA GLN A 63 11.36 -8.02 -15.89
C GLN A 63 11.83 -6.57 -15.82
N ASP A 64 11.16 -5.65 -16.53
CA ASP A 64 11.51 -4.23 -16.53
C ASP A 64 11.27 -3.58 -15.16
N LEU A 65 10.37 -4.13 -14.33
CA LEU A 65 10.17 -3.67 -12.94
C LEU A 65 11.40 -3.91 -12.07
N PHE A 66 12.12 -4.99 -12.33
CA PHE A 66 13.25 -5.46 -11.52
C PHE A 66 14.60 -5.18 -12.17
N GLY A 67 14.59 -4.61 -13.38
CA GLY A 67 15.78 -4.14 -14.08
C GLY A 67 16.30 -2.80 -13.55
N PRO A 68 17.18 -2.14 -14.32
CA PRO A 68 17.61 -0.77 -14.05
C PRO A 68 16.42 0.19 -13.87
N TRP A 69 16.49 1.03 -12.84
CA TRP A 69 15.37 1.91 -12.45
C TRP A 69 14.86 2.82 -13.57
N ASN A 70 15.75 3.23 -14.49
CA ASN A 70 15.43 4.11 -15.61
C ASN A 70 14.54 3.43 -16.66
N ILE A 71 14.62 2.11 -16.83
CA ILE A 71 13.75 1.37 -17.75
C ILE A 71 12.31 1.39 -17.22
N TYR A 72 12.14 1.01 -15.96
CA TYR A 72 10.83 1.09 -15.30
C TYR A 72 10.26 2.51 -15.31
N PHE A 73 11.09 3.51 -15.02
CA PHE A 73 10.66 4.90 -14.99
C PHE A 73 10.25 5.42 -16.38
N HIS A 74 10.91 4.96 -17.44
CA HIS A 74 10.52 5.29 -18.82
C HIS A 74 9.09 4.84 -19.15
N HIS A 75 8.68 3.64 -18.69
CA HIS A 75 7.29 3.17 -18.86
C HIS A 75 6.26 4.09 -18.17
N LEU A 76 6.62 4.69 -17.04
CA LEU A 76 5.77 5.70 -16.39
C LEU A 76 5.72 6.98 -17.23
N GLN A 77 6.85 7.46 -17.74
CA GLN A 77 6.89 8.67 -18.58
C GLN A 77 6.15 8.51 -19.91
N GLU A 78 6.15 7.32 -20.51
CA GLU A 78 5.38 7.03 -21.73
C GLU A 78 3.87 7.21 -21.53
N VAL A 79 3.36 6.89 -20.33
CA VAL A 79 1.93 6.98 -20.03
C VAL A 79 1.54 8.33 -19.40
N PHE A 80 2.36 8.85 -18.50
CA PHE A 80 2.05 10.05 -17.72
C PHE A 80 2.73 11.33 -18.25
N GLY A 81 3.60 11.21 -19.26
CA GLY A 81 4.31 12.31 -19.90
C GLY A 81 5.76 12.45 -19.44
N GLY A 82 6.59 13.10 -20.27
CA GLY A 82 8.03 13.26 -20.02
C GLY A 82 8.37 14.06 -18.75
N GLU A 83 7.48 14.94 -18.30
CA GLU A 83 7.64 15.72 -17.07
C GLU A 83 7.16 14.98 -15.80
N TYR A 84 6.76 13.71 -15.91
CA TYR A 84 6.30 12.92 -14.76
C TYR A 84 7.39 12.84 -13.69
N PRO A 85 7.08 13.11 -12.40
CA PRO A 85 8.06 13.11 -11.33
C PRO A 85 8.64 11.71 -11.10
N TRP A 86 9.89 11.67 -10.63
CA TRP A 86 10.62 10.42 -10.41
C TRP A 86 9.87 9.44 -9.49
N HIS A 87 9.72 8.20 -9.95
CA HIS A 87 9.12 7.09 -9.21
C HIS A 87 9.90 5.80 -9.42
N ASN A 88 9.88 4.92 -8.43
CA ASN A 88 10.45 3.59 -8.54
C ASN A 88 9.52 2.50 -8.01
N TRP A 89 9.68 1.30 -8.58
CA TRP A 89 9.11 0.10 -8.00
C TRP A 89 9.96 -0.35 -6.81
N SER A 90 9.38 -0.34 -5.60
CA SER A 90 10.07 -0.67 -4.34
C SER A 90 9.45 -1.86 -3.60
N TYR A 91 8.52 -2.56 -4.25
CA TYR A 91 7.76 -3.64 -3.64
C TYR A 91 8.33 -5.01 -4.00
N PRO A 92 8.24 -5.99 -3.09
CA PRO A 92 8.71 -7.34 -3.38
C PRO A 92 7.83 -8.02 -4.45
N PRO A 93 8.38 -8.99 -5.21
CA PRO A 93 7.68 -9.57 -6.37
C PRO A 93 6.32 -10.19 -6.05
N HIS A 94 6.14 -10.76 -4.86
CA HIS A 94 4.85 -11.35 -4.44
C HIS A 94 3.71 -10.32 -4.32
N PHE A 95 4.01 -9.00 -4.26
CA PHE A 95 2.95 -7.98 -4.28
C PHE A 95 2.18 -7.97 -5.60
N LEU A 96 2.83 -8.39 -6.70
CA LEU A 96 2.19 -8.51 -8.01
C LEU A 96 0.97 -9.43 -8.00
N PHE A 97 0.96 -10.47 -7.16
CA PHE A 97 -0.21 -11.36 -7.01
C PHE A 97 -1.46 -10.64 -6.48
N LEU A 98 -1.31 -9.51 -5.80
CA LEU A 98 -2.44 -8.70 -5.33
C LEU A 98 -2.84 -7.62 -6.33
N VAL A 99 -1.87 -7.00 -7.01
CA VAL A 99 -2.16 -5.83 -7.85
C VAL A 99 -2.49 -6.17 -9.30
N TRP A 100 -2.05 -7.33 -9.81
CA TRP A 100 -2.19 -7.68 -11.24
C TRP A 100 -3.60 -7.46 -11.85
N PRO A 101 -4.73 -7.69 -11.14
CA PRO A 101 -6.05 -7.52 -11.76
C PRO A 101 -6.31 -6.06 -12.17
N PHE A 102 -5.67 -5.09 -11.51
CA PHE A 102 -5.86 -3.66 -11.81
C PHE A 102 -5.33 -3.27 -13.19
N GLY A 103 -4.39 -4.03 -13.77
CA GLY A 103 -3.86 -3.80 -15.11
C GLY A 103 -4.86 -4.09 -16.24
N LEU A 104 -5.94 -4.82 -15.93
CA LEU A 104 -7.04 -5.09 -16.87
C LEU A 104 -7.90 -3.84 -17.15
N PHE A 105 -7.79 -2.81 -16.30
CA PHE A 105 -8.61 -1.60 -16.38
C PHE A 105 -7.78 -0.38 -16.76
N GLY A 106 -8.44 0.65 -17.29
CA GLY A 106 -7.84 1.98 -17.42
C GLY A 106 -7.53 2.60 -16.05
N TYR A 107 -6.56 3.52 -16.01
CA TYR A 107 -6.00 4.07 -14.76
C TYR A 107 -7.06 4.54 -13.74
N LYS A 108 -8.00 5.40 -14.16
CA LYS A 108 -9.05 5.96 -13.27
C LYS A 108 -9.94 4.87 -12.68
N THR A 109 -10.37 3.91 -13.50
CA THR A 109 -11.21 2.78 -13.06
C THR A 109 -10.44 1.88 -12.11
N ALA A 110 -9.19 1.55 -12.43
CA ALA A 110 -8.31 0.75 -11.59
C ALA A 110 -8.10 1.40 -10.21
N LEU A 111 -7.90 2.73 -10.18
CA LEU A 111 -7.72 3.52 -8.97
C LEU A 111 -8.95 3.44 -8.06
N LEU A 112 -10.15 3.62 -8.62
CA LEU A 112 -11.40 3.52 -7.85
C LEU A 112 -11.62 2.11 -7.32
N LEU A 113 -11.35 1.08 -8.12
CA LEU A 113 -11.44 -0.31 -7.69
C LEU A 113 -10.44 -0.60 -6.56
N PHE A 114 -9.21 -0.11 -6.66
CA PHE A 114 -8.21 -0.27 -5.61
C PHE A 114 -8.62 0.40 -4.31
N LEU A 115 -9.06 1.66 -4.34
CA LEU A 115 -9.54 2.39 -3.17
C LEU A 115 -10.76 1.72 -2.54
N ALA A 116 -11.74 1.31 -3.36
CA ALA A 116 -12.95 0.66 -2.89
C ALA A 116 -12.64 -0.69 -2.23
N THR A 117 -11.88 -1.56 -2.91
CA THR A 117 -11.58 -2.91 -2.40
C THR A 117 -10.72 -2.86 -1.13
N THR A 118 -9.65 -2.08 -1.13
CA THR A 118 -8.76 -1.95 0.04
C THR A 118 -9.43 -1.20 1.19
N GLY A 119 -10.20 -0.15 0.89
CA GLY A 119 -10.97 0.60 1.87
C GLY A 119 -12.04 -0.26 2.55
N ILE A 120 -12.81 -1.02 1.78
CA ILE A 120 -13.82 -1.96 2.32
C ILE A 120 -13.14 -3.02 3.20
N ALA A 121 -12.04 -3.62 2.73
CA ALA A 121 -11.28 -4.60 3.50
C ALA A 121 -10.78 -4.00 4.84
N PHE A 122 -10.28 -2.76 4.80
CA PHE A 122 -9.88 -2.04 6.00
C PHE A 122 -11.04 -1.79 6.95
N LEU A 123 -12.20 -1.35 6.46
CA LEU A 123 -13.38 -1.10 7.31
C LEU A 123 -13.84 -2.38 8.02
N PHE A 124 -13.87 -3.52 7.32
CA PHE A 124 -14.20 -4.82 7.91
C PHE A 124 -13.17 -5.25 8.97
N ALA A 125 -11.89 -5.17 8.64
CA ALA A 125 -10.81 -5.53 9.56
C ALA A 125 -10.78 -4.63 10.80
N TYR A 126 -10.96 -3.32 10.61
CA TYR A 126 -11.01 -2.35 11.69
C TYR A 126 -12.19 -2.60 12.61
N ARG A 127 -13.39 -2.81 12.06
CA ARG A 127 -14.59 -3.18 12.83
C ARG A 127 -14.39 -4.49 13.60
N ALA A 128 -13.77 -5.51 12.97
CA ALA A 128 -13.49 -6.78 13.63
C ALA A 128 -12.48 -6.63 14.78
N PHE A 129 -11.51 -5.72 14.65
CA PHE A 129 -10.48 -5.49 15.66
C PHE A 129 -10.98 -4.67 16.85
N ILE A 130 -11.65 -3.54 16.61
CA ILE A 130 -12.11 -2.65 17.70
C ILE A 130 -13.40 -3.15 18.38
N GLY A 131 -14.12 -4.08 17.77
CA GLY A 131 -15.44 -4.53 18.24
C GLY A 131 -16.57 -3.54 17.91
N GLU A 132 -17.66 -3.57 18.68
CA GLU A 132 -18.85 -2.78 18.37
C GLU A 132 -18.83 -1.34 18.93
N ARG A 133 -19.26 -0.39 18.08
CA ARG A 133 -19.86 0.92 18.42
C ARG A 133 -19.00 1.98 19.14
N SER A 134 -17.68 1.81 19.30
CA SER A 134 -16.84 2.90 19.83
C SER A 134 -16.75 4.06 18.83
N LEU A 135 -17.60 5.07 19.01
CA LEU A 135 -17.57 6.29 18.20
C LEU A 135 -16.21 6.99 18.30
N VAL A 136 -15.60 6.94 19.49
CA VAL A 136 -14.25 7.47 19.74
C VAL A 136 -13.22 6.80 18.84
N ALA A 137 -13.25 5.47 18.73
CA ALA A 137 -12.32 4.73 17.87
C ALA A 137 -12.54 5.09 16.39
N TRP A 138 -13.78 5.22 15.93
CA TRP A 138 -14.07 5.63 14.55
C TRP A 138 -13.57 7.04 14.24
N VAL A 139 -13.79 7.98 15.16
CA VAL A 139 -13.29 9.35 15.03
C VAL A 139 -11.77 9.39 15.02
N ALA A 140 -11.11 8.61 15.88
CA ALA A 140 -9.66 8.53 15.95
C ALA A 140 -9.03 7.98 14.65
N ALA A 141 -9.73 7.12 13.91
CA ALA A 141 -9.24 6.56 12.64
C ALA A 141 -9.51 7.46 11.43
N MET A 142 -10.36 8.48 11.54
CA MET A 142 -10.71 9.33 10.39
C MET A 142 -9.51 10.02 9.74
N PRO A 143 -8.52 10.59 10.47
CA PRO A 143 -7.34 11.19 9.83
C PRO A 143 -6.59 10.20 8.95
N PHE A 144 -6.41 8.96 9.42
CA PHE A 144 -5.79 7.89 8.65
C PHE A 144 -6.57 7.57 7.38
N MET A 145 -7.90 7.48 7.47
CA MET A 145 -8.76 7.22 6.31
C MET A 145 -8.66 8.33 5.26
N VAL A 146 -8.80 9.58 5.70
CA VAL A 146 -8.79 10.75 4.81
C VAL A 146 -7.45 10.88 4.08
N VAL A 147 -6.35 10.75 4.81
CA VAL A 147 -5.00 10.85 4.22
C VAL A 147 -4.71 9.68 3.29
N ASN A 148 -5.07 8.45 3.64
CA ASN A 148 -4.85 7.30 2.75
C ASN A 148 -5.69 7.35 1.47
N PHE A 149 -6.93 7.81 1.59
CA PHE A 149 -7.79 8.01 0.42
C PHE A 149 -7.15 9.01 -0.54
N TRP A 150 -6.70 10.16 -0.03
CA TRP A 150 -6.08 11.18 -0.87
C TRP A 150 -4.71 10.79 -1.41
N ALA A 151 -3.88 10.11 -0.61
CA ALA A 151 -2.57 9.64 -1.04
C ALA A 151 -2.65 8.47 -2.03
N VAL A 152 -3.83 7.84 -2.18
CA VAL A 152 -4.06 6.64 -2.99
C VAL A 152 -2.97 5.59 -2.73
N GLN A 153 -2.69 5.36 -1.45
CA GLN A 153 -1.60 4.50 -1.00
C GLN A 153 -2.13 3.13 -0.57
N ASN A 154 -1.26 2.13 -0.51
CA ASN A 154 -1.60 0.80 0.02
C ASN A 154 -1.78 0.74 1.56
N GLY A 155 -1.89 1.88 2.26
CA GLY A 155 -2.04 1.86 3.71
C GLY A 155 -3.36 1.22 4.16
N TYR A 156 -4.45 1.36 3.39
CA TYR A 156 -5.69 0.61 3.64
C TYR A 156 -5.47 -0.90 3.57
N LEU A 157 -4.78 -1.38 2.54
CA LEU A 157 -4.45 -2.80 2.39
C LEU A 157 -3.59 -3.29 3.56
N CYS A 158 -2.53 -2.56 3.91
CA CYS A 158 -1.62 -2.93 5.00
C CYS A 158 -2.36 -2.94 6.35
N ALA A 159 -3.20 -1.94 6.61
CA ALA A 159 -4.01 -1.87 7.82
C ALA A 159 -5.05 -2.98 7.86
N ALA A 160 -5.68 -3.33 6.73
CA ALA A 160 -6.63 -4.44 6.65
C ALA A 160 -5.98 -5.77 7.01
N LEU A 161 -4.79 -6.05 6.46
CA LEU A 161 -4.02 -7.26 6.76
C LEU A 161 -3.59 -7.29 8.24
N ALA A 162 -3.03 -6.19 8.75
CA ALA A 162 -2.58 -6.04 10.13
C ALA A 162 -3.72 -6.21 11.16
N LEU A 163 -4.78 -5.41 11.02
CA LEU A 163 -5.92 -5.42 11.94
C LEU A 163 -6.72 -6.73 11.81
N GLY A 164 -6.85 -7.26 10.59
CA GLY A 164 -7.49 -8.56 10.35
C GLY A 164 -6.73 -9.68 11.03
N ALA A 165 -5.39 -9.69 10.93
CA ALA A 165 -4.56 -10.64 11.65
C ALA A 165 -4.76 -10.53 13.16
N LEU A 166 -4.73 -9.31 13.71
CA LEU A 166 -4.92 -9.09 15.14
C LEU A 166 -6.32 -9.51 15.60
N ALA A 167 -7.36 -9.25 14.82
CA ALA A 167 -8.73 -9.64 15.15
C ALA A 167 -8.93 -11.16 15.13
N MET A 168 -8.19 -11.88 14.27
CA MET A 168 -8.33 -13.32 14.07
C MET A 168 -7.33 -14.16 14.87
N ARG A 169 -6.31 -13.56 15.49
CA ARG A 169 -5.18 -14.29 16.12
C ARG A 169 -5.56 -15.30 17.20
N GLU A 170 -6.73 -15.13 17.83
CA GLU A 170 -7.21 -16.05 18.86
C GLU A 170 -8.06 -17.18 18.29
N LYS A 171 -9.03 -16.84 17.44
CA LYS A 171 -10.05 -17.78 16.95
C LYS A 171 -9.61 -18.53 15.69
N ARG A 172 -8.75 -17.93 14.87
CA ARG A 172 -8.30 -18.45 13.56
C ARG A 172 -6.80 -18.15 13.36
N PRO A 173 -5.91 -18.75 14.16
CA PRO A 173 -4.49 -18.42 14.18
C PRO A 173 -3.78 -18.64 12.83
N ILE A 174 -4.23 -19.62 12.04
CA ILE A 174 -3.67 -19.89 10.70
C ILE A 174 -4.00 -18.73 9.74
N ILE A 175 -5.27 -18.28 9.70
CA ILE A 175 -5.66 -17.14 8.84
C ILE A 175 -4.92 -15.87 9.28
N ALA A 176 -4.80 -15.64 10.58
CA ALA A 176 -4.02 -14.52 11.10
C ALA A 176 -2.55 -14.58 10.62
N GLY A 177 -1.94 -15.77 10.64
CA GLY A 177 -0.61 -15.98 10.10
C GLY A 177 -0.53 -15.69 8.60
N MET A 178 -1.48 -16.18 7.79
CA MET A 178 -1.52 -15.89 6.35
C MET A 178 -1.61 -14.38 6.06
N LEU A 179 -2.44 -13.65 6.81
CA LEU A 179 -2.58 -12.19 6.66
C LEU A 179 -1.27 -11.46 7.02
N LEU A 180 -0.57 -11.88 8.07
CA LEU A 180 0.75 -11.35 8.41
C LEU A 180 1.82 -11.74 7.38
N GLY A 181 1.70 -12.93 6.81
CA GLY A 181 2.56 -13.39 5.72
C GLY A 181 2.40 -12.56 4.46
N LEU A 182 1.17 -12.13 4.14
CA LEU A 182 0.91 -11.16 3.07
C LEU A 182 1.42 -9.75 3.41
N LEU A 183 1.41 -9.37 4.69
CA LEU A 183 1.89 -8.06 5.13
C LEU A 183 3.39 -7.85 4.89
N THR A 184 4.16 -8.89 4.55
CA THR A 184 5.58 -8.78 4.19
C THR A 184 5.85 -7.97 2.93
N ILE A 185 4.81 -7.53 2.21
CA ILE A 185 4.89 -6.47 1.20
C ILE A 185 5.53 -5.19 1.76
N LYS A 186 5.29 -4.88 3.04
CA LYS A 186 5.94 -3.79 3.79
C LYS A 186 6.58 -4.37 5.06
N PRO A 187 7.82 -4.91 4.97
CA PRO A 187 8.46 -5.60 6.10
C PRO A 187 8.62 -4.69 7.32
N GLN A 188 8.73 -3.37 7.13
CA GLN A 188 8.84 -2.40 8.21
C GLN A 188 7.58 -2.39 9.10
N LEU A 189 6.40 -2.63 8.52
CA LEU A 189 5.14 -2.75 9.28
C LEU A 189 5.03 -4.12 9.97
N GLY A 190 5.58 -5.15 9.34
CA GLY A 190 5.60 -6.52 9.87
C GLY A 190 6.46 -6.70 11.12
N LEU A 191 7.47 -5.85 11.34
CA LEU A 191 8.51 -6.06 12.35
C LEU A 191 8.00 -6.09 13.80
N LEU A 192 6.91 -5.37 14.11
CA LEU A 192 6.34 -5.32 15.46
C LEU A 192 5.55 -6.59 15.83
N PHE A 193 5.02 -7.32 14.84
CA PHE A 193 4.15 -8.47 15.06
C PHE A 193 4.88 -9.69 15.66
N PRO A 194 6.09 -10.07 15.22
CA PRO A 194 6.85 -11.15 15.85
C PRO A 194 7.02 -10.95 17.36
N PHE A 195 7.40 -9.74 17.81
CA PHE A 195 7.59 -9.44 19.22
C PHE A 195 6.29 -9.57 20.01
N LEU A 196 5.19 -9.04 19.47
CA LEU A 196 3.85 -9.17 20.06
C LEU A 196 3.44 -10.65 20.18
N LEU A 197 3.60 -11.43 19.11
CA LEU A 197 3.17 -12.84 19.07
C LEU A 197 4.02 -13.74 19.96
N VAL A 198 5.32 -13.44 20.10
CA VAL A 198 6.20 -14.15 21.06
C VAL A 198 5.77 -13.84 22.49
N ALA A 199 5.47 -12.57 22.81
CA ALA A 199 4.96 -12.19 24.12
C ALA A 199 3.61 -12.87 24.44
N GLU A 200 2.73 -12.98 23.45
CA GLU A 200 1.45 -13.69 23.56
C GLU A 200 1.59 -15.24 23.41
N ARG A 201 2.80 -15.77 23.20
CA ARG A 201 3.09 -17.21 22.97
C ARG A 201 2.28 -17.85 21.83
N ARG A 202 1.99 -17.09 20.77
CA ARG A 202 1.19 -17.53 19.62
C ARG A 202 2.02 -18.19 18.53
N TRP A 203 2.65 -19.31 18.84
CA TRP A 203 3.54 -20.05 17.94
C TRP A 203 2.88 -20.45 16.62
N THR A 204 1.60 -20.84 16.63
CA THR A 204 0.87 -21.21 15.41
C THR A 204 0.73 -20.04 14.44
N VAL A 205 0.52 -18.82 14.95
CA VAL A 205 0.43 -17.62 14.11
C VAL A 205 1.78 -17.31 13.48
N ILE A 206 2.86 -17.40 14.27
CA ILE A 206 4.24 -17.21 13.81
C ILE A 206 4.57 -18.22 12.72
N ALA A 207 4.39 -19.52 12.98
CA ALA A 207 4.68 -20.59 12.03
C ALA A 207 3.87 -20.42 10.73
N SER A 208 2.57 -20.13 10.84
CA SER A 208 1.72 -19.90 9.68
C SER A 208 2.14 -18.65 8.89
N ALA A 209 2.57 -17.58 9.55
CA ALA A 209 3.09 -16.38 8.88
C ALA A 209 4.39 -16.68 8.14
N THR A 210 5.34 -17.34 8.80
CA THR A 210 6.62 -17.75 8.19
C THR A 210 6.38 -18.63 6.97
N ILE A 211 5.54 -19.66 7.09
CA ILE A 211 5.21 -20.56 5.96
C ILE A 211 4.55 -19.77 4.83
N SER A 212 3.59 -18.89 5.14
CA SER A 212 2.90 -18.11 4.11
C SER A 212 3.84 -17.16 3.37
N THR A 213 4.74 -16.47 4.08
CA THR A 213 5.77 -15.62 3.47
C THR A 213 6.72 -16.43 2.59
N LEU A 214 7.21 -17.57 3.07
CA LEU A 214 8.10 -18.44 2.31
C LEU A 214 7.43 -18.97 1.05
N LEU A 215 6.16 -19.38 1.14
CA LEU A 215 5.38 -19.84 -0.01
C LEU A 215 5.15 -18.72 -1.02
N LEU A 216 4.80 -17.50 -0.56
CA LEU A 216 4.67 -16.34 -1.44
C LEU A 216 5.99 -15.99 -2.11
N ALA A 217 7.09 -16.06 -1.37
CA ALA A 217 8.43 -15.78 -1.90
C ALA A 217 8.87 -16.82 -2.93
N ALA A 218 8.68 -18.10 -2.64
CA ALA A 218 8.98 -19.19 -3.55
C ALA A 218 8.08 -19.14 -4.80
N ALA A 219 6.78 -18.89 -4.63
CA ALA A 219 5.84 -18.76 -5.74
C ALA A 219 6.20 -17.58 -6.65
N SER A 220 6.52 -16.42 -6.07
CA SER A 220 6.89 -15.26 -6.88
C SER A 220 8.28 -15.43 -7.51
N ALA A 221 9.22 -16.14 -6.88
CA ALA A 221 10.50 -16.49 -7.49
C ALA A 221 10.32 -17.48 -8.65
N ALA A 222 9.40 -18.44 -8.54
CA ALA A 222 9.10 -19.39 -9.61
C ALA A 222 8.39 -18.72 -10.80
N VAL A 223 7.49 -17.76 -10.55
CA VAL A 223 6.71 -17.09 -11.60
C VAL A 223 7.49 -15.93 -12.24
N PHE A 224 8.19 -15.11 -11.45
CA PHE A 224 8.85 -13.89 -11.94
C PHE A 224 10.37 -14.04 -12.08
N GLY A 225 10.95 -15.12 -11.56
CA GLY A 225 12.40 -15.35 -11.54
C GLY A 225 13.03 -15.03 -10.18
N VAL A 226 14.13 -15.72 -9.89
CA VAL A 226 14.90 -15.51 -8.65
C VAL A 226 15.61 -14.14 -8.68
N ASP A 227 15.99 -13.68 -9.87
CA ASP A 227 16.69 -12.40 -10.05
C ASP A 227 15.84 -11.19 -9.61
N SER A 228 14.51 -11.29 -9.68
CA SER A 228 13.59 -10.27 -9.19
C SER A 228 13.75 -9.98 -7.69
N TRP A 229 14.14 -11.01 -6.92
CA TRP A 229 14.41 -10.88 -5.48
C TRP A 229 15.80 -10.28 -5.21
N ALA A 230 16.81 -10.65 -6.01
CA ALA A 230 18.15 -10.08 -5.94
C ALA A 230 18.12 -8.56 -6.22
N ALA A 231 17.38 -8.14 -7.25
CA ALA A 231 17.15 -6.73 -7.57
C ALA A 231 16.56 -5.96 -6.39
N THR A 232 15.47 -6.45 -5.80
CA THR A 232 14.80 -5.82 -4.65
C THR A 232 15.74 -5.63 -3.45
N SER A 233 16.58 -6.64 -3.16
CA SER A 233 17.57 -6.56 -2.07
C SER A 233 18.71 -5.57 -2.37
N SER A 234 19.14 -5.47 -3.63
CA SER A 234 20.21 -4.59 -4.07
C SER A 234 19.78 -3.11 -4.17
N THR A 235 18.53 -2.85 -4.55
CA THR A 235 17.96 -1.49 -4.62
C THR A 235 17.91 -0.85 -3.23
N SER A 236 17.60 -1.64 -2.18
CA SER A 236 17.63 -1.16 -0.79
C SER A 236 19.01 -0.65 -0.35
N CYS A 237 20.09 -1.19 -0.94
CA CYS A 237 21.46 -0.74 -0.69
C CYS A 237 21.88 0.42 -1.61
N ARG A 238 21.35 0.47 -2.84
CA ARG A 238 21.74 1.44 -3.87
C ARG A 238 21.07 2.81 -3.72
N THR A 239 19.95 2.91 -2.99
CA THR A 239 19.34 4.20 -2.59
C THR A 239 20.25 5.02 -1.65
N ARG A 240 21.40 4.49 -1.23
CA ARG A 240 22.35 5.15 -0.30
C ARG A 240 23.59 5.75 -0.96
N THR A 241 23.89 5.43 -2.23
CA THR A 241 25.03 6.01 -2.93
C THR A 241 24.56 7.07 -3.91
N ARG A 242 24.39 8.30 -3.41
CA ARG A 242 24.65 9.49 -4.23
C ARG A 242 26.11 9.41 -4.64
N SER A 243 26.40 9.17 -5.91
CA SER A 243 27.73 9.45 -6.46
C SER A 243 27.89 10.96 -6.56
N CYS A 244 28.31 11.60 -5.47
CA CYS A 244 28.81 12.97 -5.55
C CYS A 244 30.16 12.92 -6.29
N SER A 245 30.22 13.43 -7.53
CA SER A 245 31.51 13.83 -8.10
C SER A 245 31.98 15.09 -7.37
N CYS A 246 33.30 15.24 -7.22
CA CYS A 246 33.96 16.36 -6.52
C CYS A 246 33.73 17.76 -7.13
N SER A 247 32.78 17.94 -8.04
CA SER A 247 32.45 19.20 -8.72
C SER A 247 31.17 19.89 -8.23
N GLY A 248 30.49 19.37 -7.20
CA GLY A 248 29.43 20.11 -6.49
C GLY A 248 28.13 20.35 -7.29
N VAL A 249 27.95 19.72 -8.45
CA VAL A 249 26.70 19.78 -9.22
C VAL A 249 26.04 18.40 -9.17
N CYS A 250 24.91 18.30 -8.47
CA CYS A 250 24.03 17.13 -8.54
C CYS A 250 23.16 17.26 -9.80
N SER A 251 23.49 16.54 -10.87
CA SER A 251 22.58 16.33 -11.99
C SER A 251 21.91 14.96 -11.85
N TRP A 252 20.60 14.93 -12.06
CA TRP A 252 19.83 13.71 -12.19
C TRP A 252 20.09 13.15 -13.58
N GLN A 253 20.74 11.98 -13.66
CA GLN A 253 20.70 11.12 -14.84
C GLN A 253 19.65 10.05 -14.59
#